data_AF-A0A950QNT3-F1
#
_entry.id   AF-A0A950QNT3-F1
#
_cell.length_a   1.000
_cell.length_b   1.000
_cell.length_c   1.000
_cell.angle_alpha   90.00
_cell.angle_beta   90.00
_cell.angle_gamma   90.00
#
_symmetry.space_group_name_H-M   'P 1'
#
loop_
_entity.id
_entity.type
_entity.pdbx_description
1 polymer ?
#
loop_
_entity_poly.entity_id
_entity_poly.type
_entity_poly.pdbx_seq_one_letter_code
_entity_poly.pdbx_strand_id
1 'polypeptide(L)'
;QRGRAGDYFTSMQVGSLFPAIFADVVRSLRESLGCEQFSLVELGAGGGEFLEGVLAALGPDGRKGLRVWAVERARPAREAIWRRLSRFPKCEAVSSLDDIDWMGGLEGLVFSNEFFDALPFHRLIRRDGAWREIYAGLEKGELCDVEAALSDERLPARCGLDGLNVPDGTEVEARPAVPAVYEDIAARLSRGYIISVDYGSPRAALERAPRTRGTWRCFHEHRLSDGAYAHIGGQDMTADVDFTQLAEAGAAEGFDPKLFCSQGIFLSHAGRAVIEKGLASPEKDNVARQVRQLLHPDAMGERFWCLLQARSTDLPASFSEIPNRTARLLPADPKLKNA
;
A
#
# COMPACT_ATOMS: atom_id res chain seq x y z
N GLN A 1 -11.42 -9.99 -17.77
CA GLN A 1 -10.52 -11.09 -18.18
C GLN A 1 -9.11 -10.54 -18.11
N ARG A 2 -8.19 -11.21 -17.40
CA ARG A 2 -6.71 -11.11 -17.42
C ARG A 2 -6.21 -11.50 -16.03
N GLY A 3 -5.97 -12.80 -15.88
CA GLY A 3 -5.45 -13.43 -14.68
C GLY A 3 -4.56 -14.57 -15.15
N ARG A 4 -3.28 -14.24 -15.38
CA ARG A 4 -2.08 -15.07 -15.61
C ARG A 4 -1.11 -14.55 -16.68
N ALA A 5 -1.42 -13.49 -17.42
CA ALA A 5 -0.48 -12.78 -18.29
C ALA A 5 -0.84 -11.28 -18.39
N GLY A 6 0.16 -10.39 -18.19
CA GLY A 6 0.03 -8.92 -18.21
C GLY A 6 -0.55 -8.38 -16.89
N ASP A 7 -0.01 -7.40 -16.15
CA ASP A 7 0.61 -6.17 -16.64
C ASP A 7 1.65 -5.54 -15.66
N TYR A 8 2.05 -6.21 -14.56
CA TYR A 8 3.14 -5.74 -13.66
C TYR A 8 4.06 -6.88 -13.18
N PHE A 9 5.26 -6.55 -12.67
CA PHE A 9 6.17 -7.42 -11.92
C PHE A 9 6.19 -6.98 -10.44
N THR A 10 5.29 -7.52 -9.61
CA THR A 10 5.09 -7.11 -8.21
C THR A 10 6.07 -7.81 -7.27
N SER A 11 6.16 -7.33 -6.02
CA SER A 11 6.96 -7.97 -4.95
C SER A 11 6.56 -9.44 -4.77
N MET A 12 5.28 -9.73 -5.01
CA MET A 12 4.67 -11.06 -4.96
C MET A 12 5.12 -12.01 -6.06
N GLN A 13 5.55 -11.49 -7.21
CA GLN A 13 6.01 -12.29 -8.36
C GLN A 13 7.52 -12.54 -8.34
N VAL A 14 8.26 -11.90 -7.43
CA VAL A 14 9.72 -12.11 -7.27
C VAL A 14 10.03 -13.52 -6.77
N GLY A 15 9.20 -14.02 -5.85
CA GLY A 15 9.27 -15.37 -5.29
C GLY A 15 8.75 -15.46 -3.85
N SER A 16 9.06 -16.58 -3.18
CA SER A 16 8.55 -16.90 -1.84
C SER A 16 9.19 -16.11 -0.69
N LEU A 17 10.27 -15.35 -0.94
CA LEU A 17 11.01 -14.65 0.11
C LEU A 17 10.18 -13.53 0.75
N PHE A 18 9.48 -12.72 -0.05
CA PHE A 18 8.65 -11.62 0.46
C PHE A 18 7.56 -12.11 1.44
N PRO A 19 6.68 -13.06 1.07
CA PRO A 19 5.69 -13.59 2.01
C PRO A 19 6.31 -14.37 3.18
N ALA A 20 7.49 -14.98 3.01
CA ALA A 20 8.19 -15.62 4.12
C ALA A 20 8.69 -14.62 5.17
N ILE A 21 9.20 -13.46 4.74
CA ILE A 21 9.55 -12.34 5.64
C ILE A 21 8.30 -11.83 6.36
N PHE A 22 7.20 -11.65 5.63
CA PHE A 22 5.95 -11.21 6.23
C PHE A 22 5.34 -12.22 7.20
N ALA A 23 5.63 -13.52 7.07
CA ALA A 23 5.26 -14.50 8.10
C ALA A 23 5.96 -14.22 9.44
N ASP A 24 7.24 -13.82 9.44
CA ASP A 24 7.96 -13.43 10.67
C ASP A 24 7.49 -12.09 11.22
N VAL A 25 7.11 -11.14 10.34
CA VAL A 25 6.44 -9.90 10.74
C VAL A 25 5.12 -10.21 11.44
N VAL A 26 4.26 -11.06 10.86
CA VAL A 26 2.98 -11.46 11.46
C VAL A 26 3.20 -12.14 12.82
N ARG A 27 4.20 -13.02 12.95
CA ARG A 27 4.55 -13.62 14.25
C ARG A 27 4.92 -12.55 15.28
N SER A 28 5.83 -11.64 14.92
CA SER A 28 6.33 -10.59 15.82
C SER A 28 5.21 -9.65 16.28
N LEU A 29 4.35 -9.21 15.35
CA LEU A 29 3.21 -8.35 15.65
C LEU A 29 2.18 -9.06 16.52
N ARG A 30 1.90 -10.33 16.24
CA ARG A 30 0.98 -11.14 17.03
C ARG A 30 1.47 -11.34 18.46
N GLU A 31 2.74 -11.68 18.63
CA GLU A 31 3.37 -11.83 19.95
C GLU A 31 3.31 -10.52 20.73
N SER A 32 3.62 -9.39 20.08
CA SER A 32 3.52 -8.06 20.68
C SER A 32 2.09 -7.67 21.05
N LEU A 33 1.10 -8.07 20.25
CA LEU A 33 -0.32 -7.81 20.53
C LEU A 33 -0.86 -8.74 21.63
N GLY A 34 -0.32 -9.93 21.79
CA GLY A 34 -0.71 -10.86 22.86
C GLY A 34 -2.17 -11.32 22.83
N CYS A 35 -2.85 -11.20 21.68
CA CYS A 35 -4.25 -11.60 21.51
C CYS A 35 -4.38 -13.12 21.24
N GLU A 36 -5.42 -13.75 21.77
CA GLU A 36 -5.71 -15.17 21.50
C GLU A 36 -6.04 -15.42 20.02
N GLN A 37 -6.81 -14.50 19.42
CA GLN A 37 -7.21 -14.52 18.03
C GLN A 37 -6.61 -13.32 17.31
N PHE A 38 -5.75 -13.56 16.32
CA PHE A 38 -5.12 -12.52 15.53
C PHE A 38 -5.75 -12.47 14.13
N SER A 39 -6.20 -11.28 13.75
CA SER A 39 -6.80 -11.02 12.45
C SER A 39 -5.73 -10.63 11.45
N LEU A 40 -5.66 -11.30 10.30
CA LEU A 40 -4.82 -10.90 9.17
C LEU A 40 -5.73 -10.54 8.00
N VAL A 41 -5.84 -9.24 7.71
CA VAL A 41 -6.65 -8.71 6.63
C VAL A 41 -5.74 -8.21 5.53
N GLU A 42 -5.89 -8.67 4.29
CA GLU A 42 -5.21 -8.12 3.12
C GLU A 42 -6.18 -7.30 2.28
N LEU A 43 -5.88 -6.01 2.06
CA LEU A 43 -6.61 -5.12 1.15
C LEU A 43 -6.04 -5.25 -0.26
N GLY A 44 -6.91 -5.39 -1.25
CA GLY A 44 -6.49 -5.59 -2.64
C GLY A 44 -5.75 -6.91 -2.83
N ALA A 45 -6.29 -7.99 -2.25
CA ALA A 45 -5.60 -9.28 -2.17
C ALA A 45 -5.29 -9.92 -3.54
N GLY A 46 -5.85 -9.39 -4.63
CA GLY A 46 -5.59 -9.90 -5.98
C GLY A 46 -5.98 -11.37 -6.08
N GLY A 47 -5.05 -12.23 -6.49
CA GLY A 47 -5.29 -13.68 -6.52
C GLY A 47 -5.15 -14.36 -5.15
N GLY A 48 -4.63 -13.70 -4.12
CA GLY A 48 -4.33 -14.28 -2.81
C GLY A 48 -2.95 -14.94 -2.71
N GLU A 49 -2.03 -14.64 -3.65
CA GLU A 49 -0.63 -15.12 -3.64
C GLU A 49 0.09 -14.80 -2.33
N PHE A 50 -0.14 -13.60 -1.77
CA PHE A 50 0.51 -13.14 -0.55
C PHE A 50 0.06 -13.94 0.66
N LEU A 51 -1.25 -13.98 0.90
CA LEU A 51 -1.81 -14.77 2.00
C LEU A 51 -1.41 -16.25 1.86
N GLU A 52 -1.44 -16.83 0.67
CA GLU A 52 -0.98 -18.21 0.47
C GLU A 52 0.47 -18.40 0.92
N GLY A 53 1.38 -17.52 0.49
CA GLY A 53 2.79 -17.59 0.86
C GLY A 53 3.00 -17.39 2.36
N VAL A 54 2.34 -16.40 2.97
CA VAL A 54 2.44 -16.11 4.41
C VAL A 54 1.92 -17.30 5.21
N LEU A 55 0.75 -17.84 4.86
CA LEU A 55 0.14 -18.98 5.56
C LEU A 55 0.96 -20.26 5.41
N ALA A 56 1.58 -20.48 4.25
CA ALA A 56 2.51 -21.58 4.04
C ALA A 56 3.76 -21.43 4.92
N ALA A 57 4.38 -20.25 4.95
CA ALA A 57 5.57 -19.97 5.75
C ALA A 57 5.30 -19.94 7.27
N LEU A 58 4.07 -19.61 7.69
CA LEU A 58 3.63 -19.71 9.08
C LEU A 58 3.61 -21.15 9.60
N GLY A 59 3.34 -22.12 8.71
CA GLY A 59 3.17 -23.53 9.09
C GLY A 59 1.91 -23.79 9.92
N PRO A 60 1.58 -25.05 10.25
CA PRO A 60 0.37 -25.38 11.03
C PRO A 60 0.30 -24.69 12.39
N ASP A 61 1.41 -24.63 13.12
CA ASP A 61 1.44 -24.04 14.46
C ASP A 61 1.29 -22.51 14.42
N GLY A 62 1.99 -21.82 13.51
CA GLY A 62 1.88 -20.37 13.37
C GLY A 62 0.48 -19.89 12.95
N ARG A 63 -0.31 -20.77 12.31
CA ARG A 63 -1.70 -20.50 11.90
C ARG A 63 -2.73 -20.69 13.02
N LYS A 64 -2.38 -21.34 14.14
CA LYS A 64 -3.33 -21.54 15.26
C LYS A 64 -3.79 -20.20 15.78
N GLY A 65 -5.10 -19.95 15.87
CA GLY A 65 -5.65 -18.67 16.33
C GLY A 65 -5.59 -17.52 15.31
N LEU A 66 -5.22 -17.80 14.05
CA LEU A 66 -5.30 -16.81 12.98
C LEU A 66 -6.72 -16.82 12.36
N ARG A 67 -7.27 -15.64 12.09
CA ARG A 67 -8.42 -15.45 11.19
C ARG A 67 -7.96 -14.59 10.02
N VAL A 68 -8.29 -15.00 8.80
CA VAL A 68 -7.74 -14.38 7.60
C VAL A 68 -8.85 -13.87 6.70
N TRP A 69 -8.74 -12.62 6.28
CA TRP A 69 -9.65 -12.02 5.31
C TRP A 69 -8.88 -11.46 4.12
N ALA A 70 -9.26 -11.89 2.93
CA ALA A 70 -8.81 -11.32 1.67
C ALA A 70 -9.89 -10.38 1.13
N VAL A 71 -9.63 -9.08 1.11
CA VAL A 71 -10.57 -8.08 0.62
C VAL A 71 -10.25 -7.77 -0.84
N GLU A 72 -11.16 -8.12 -1.74
CA GLU A 72 -10.97 -7.99 -3.19
C GLU A 72 -12.30 -7.71 -3.91
N ARG A 73 -12.39 -6.60 -4.64
CA ARG A 73 -13.63 -6.17 -5.33
C ARG A 73 -13.93 -6.99 -6.58
N ALA A 74 -12.91 -7.47 -7.28
CA ALA A 74 -13.08 -8.22 -8.52
C ALA A 74 -13.54 -9.66 -8.25
N ARG A 75 -14.75 -10.00 -8.68
CA ARG A 75 -15.31 -11.36 -8.53
C ARG A 75 -14.39 -12.47 -9.06
N PRO A 76 -13.75 -12.35 -10.25
CA PRO A 76 -12.82 -13.38 -10.73
C PRO A 76 -11.60 -13.58 -9.83
N ALA A 77 -11.11 -12.50 -9.20
CA ALA A 77 -9.98 -12.54 -8.28
C ALA A 77 -10.38 -13.20 -6.96
N ARG A 78 -11.56 -12.89 -6.40
CA ARG A 78 -12.14 -13.64 -5.26
C ARG A 78 -12.31 -15.13 -5.51
N GLU A 79 -12.72 -15.54 -6.72
CA GLU A 79 -12.77 -16.96 -7.07
C GLU A 79 -11.37 -17.61 -7.09
N ALA A 80 -10.35 -16.88 -7.56
CA ALA A 80 -8.97 -17.35 -7.52
C ALA A 80 -8.47 -17.50 -6.06
N ILE A 81 -8.75 -16.52 -5.21
CA ILE A 81 -8.49 -16.55 -3.77
C ILE A 81 -9.15 -17.78 -3.14
N TRP A 82 -10.45 -18.01 -3.40
CA TRP A 82 -11.16 -19.15 -2.83
C TRP A 82 -10.51 -20.49 -3.19
N ARG A 83 -10.17 -20.69 -4.48
CA ARG A 83 -9.47 -21.92 -4.90
C ARG A 83 -8.12 -22.07 -4.20
N ARG A 84 -7.33 -20.99 -4.18
CA ARG A 84 -5.97 -20.95 -3.62
C ARG A 84 -5.95 -21.16 -2.10
N LEU A 85 -6.86 -20.51 -1.38
CA LEU A 85 -6.88 -20.47 0.08
C LEU A 85 -7.78 -21.54 0.72
N SER A 86 -8.59 -22.28 -0.05
CA SER A 86 -9.48 -23.35 0.42
C SER A 86 -8.81 -24.41 1.31
N ARG A 87 -7.50 -24.61 1.15
CA ARG A 87 -6.68 -25.53 1.97
C ARG A 87 -6.31 -24.98 3.35
N PHE A 88 -6.55 -23.70 3.61
CA PHE A 88 -6.28 -23.03 4.87
C PHE A 88 -7.62 -22.79 5.59
N PRO A 89 -7.82 -23.34 6.80
CA PRO A 89 -9.05 -23.08 7.55
C PRO A 89 -9.13 -21.60 7.97
N LYS A 90 -10.36 -21.09 8.14
CA LYS A 90 -10.65 -19.72 8.61
C LYS A 90 -10.05 -18.61 7.72
N CYS A 91 -10.06 -18.85 6.40
CA CYS A 91 -9.72 -17.88 5.39
C CYS A 91 -10.97 -17.54 4.58
N GLU A 92 -11.33 -16.26 4.55
CA GLU A 92 -12.53 -15.77 3.87
C GLU A 92 -12.14 -14.73 2.81
N ALA A 93 -12.83 -14.77 1.66
CA ALA A 93 -12.66 -13.78 0.62
C ALA A 93 -13.92 -12.90 0.55
N VAL A 94 -13.77 -11.61 0.77
CA VAL A 94 -14.85 -10.64 0.88
C VAL A 94 -14.69 -9.52 -0.15
N SER A 95 -15.78 -8.82 -0.48
CA SER A 95 -15.74 -7.78 -1.52
C SER A 95 -15.35 -6.41 -0.99
N SER A 96 -15.59 -6.18 0.29
CA SER A 96 -15.27 -4.96 1.01
C SER A 96 -14.96 -5.27 2.48
N LEU A 97 -14.44 -4.29 3.22
CA LEU A 97 -14.30 -4.39 4.67
C LEU A 97 -15.67 -4.52 5.36
N ASP A 98 -16.73 -3.95 4.78
CA ASP A 98 -18.10 -4.02 5.30
C ASP A 98 -18.66 -5.43 5.42
N ASP A 99 -18.17 -6.33 4.59
CA ASP A 99 -18.60 -7.73 4.58
C ASP A 99 -17.96 -8.59 5.67
N ILE A 100 -16.99 -8.06 6.43
CA ILE A 100 -16.34 -8.79 7.51
C ILE A 100 -17.27 -8.81 8.73
N ASP A 101 -17.73 -10.00 9.14
CA ASP A 101 -18.48 -10.16 10.39
C ASP A 101 -17.55 -9.97 11.60
N TRP A 102 -17.82 -8.92 12.39
CA TRP A 102 -16.87 -8.38 13.37
C TRP A 102 -17.38 -8.34 14.81
N MET A 103 -18.30 -9.22 15.24
CA MET A 103 -18.78 -9.20 16.64
C MET A 103 -17.62 -9.11 17.67
N GLY A 104 -17.42 -7.93 18.26
CA GLY A 104 -16.36 -7.61 19.24
C GLY A 104 -15.17 -6.76 18.75
N GLY A 105 -15.09 -6.41 17.47
CA GLY A 105 -13.96 -5.68 16.88
C GLY A 105 -12.79 -6.60 16.51
N LEU A 106 -12.07 -6.26 15.45
CA LEU A 106 -10.86 -6.96 15.02
C LEU A 106 -9.66 -6.49 15.87
N GLU A 107 -8.84 -7.46 16.26
CA GLU A 107 -7.48 -7.24 16.74
C GLU A 107 -6.50 -7.93 15.78
N GLY A 108 -5.50 -7.20 15.27
CA GLY A 108 -4.49 -7.80 14.40
C GLY A 108 -3.82 -6.85 13.42
N LEU A 109 -3.66 -7.28 12.18
CA LEU A 109 -2.97 -6.58 11.10
C LEU A 109 -3.90 -6.41 9.90
N VAL A 110 -4.02 -5.17 9.43
CA VAL A 110 -4.45 -4.85 8.07
C VAL A 110 -3.21 -4.58 7.22
N PHE A 111 -3.05 -5.35 6.16
CA PHE A 111 -1.93 -5.26 5.23
C PHE A 111 -2.43 -4.83 3.85
N SER A 112 -1.64 -4.03 3.15
CA SER A 112 -1.87 -3.68 1.75
C SER A 112 -0.53 -3.61 1.01
N ASN A 113 -0.44 -4.26 -0.16
CA ASN A 113 0.69 -4.12 -1.08
C ASN A 113 0.16 -3.64 -2.43
N GLU A 114 0.57 -2.45 -2.88
CA GLU A 114 0.14 -1.88 -4.17
C GLU A 114 -1.40 -1.78 -4.24
N PHE A 115 -1.99 -1.15 -3.22
CA PHE A 115 -3.44 -0.94 -3.11
C PHE A 115 -3.81 0.52 -3.29
N PHE A 116 -3.01 1.42 -2.72
CA PHE A 116 -3.33 2.85 -2.68
C PHE A 116 -2.98 3.54 -4.00
N ASP A 117 -2.02 2.99 -4.75
CA ASP A 117 -1.66 3.46 -6.09
C ASP A 117 -2.74 3.22 -7.14
N ALA A 118 -3.51 2.15 -6.97
CA ALA A 118 -4.62 1.72 -7.83
C ALA A 118 -5.96 2.35 -7.44
N LEU A 119 -6.01 3.12 -6.34
CA LEU A 119 -7.22 3.87 -6.00
C LEU A 119 -7.49 4.96 -7.05
N PRO A 120 -8.77 5.18 -7.43
CA PRO A 120 -9.13 6.29 -8.31
C PRO A 120 -8.60 7.63 -7.79
N PHE A 121 -8.05 8.42 -8.69
CA PHE A 121 -7.54 9.76 -8.41
C PHE A 121 -8.09 10.78 -9.40
N HIS A 122 -8.18 12.02 -8.94
CA HIS A 122 -8.38 13.18 -9.80
C HIS A 122 -7.02 13.73 -10.22
N ARG A 123 -6.91 14.22 -11.46
CA ARG A 123 -5.70 14.91 -11.93
C ARG A 123 -5.90 16.40 -11.76
N LEU A 124 -5.08 17.04 -10.94
CA LEU A 124 -5.11 18.48 -10.72
C LEU A 124 -3.90 19.13 -11.37
N ILE A 125 -4.07 20.36 -11.86
CA ILE A 125 -3.00 21.15 -12.46
C ILE A 125 -2.98 22.57 -11.92
N ARG A 126 -1.78 23.08 -11.67
CA ARG A 126 -1.58 24.45 -11.18
C ARG A 126 -1.61 25.45 -12.34
N ARG A 127 -2.47 26.47 -12.24
CA ARG A 127 -2.66 27.56 -13.21
C ARG A 127 -2.89 28.87 -12.47
N ASP A 128 -2.08 29.88 -12.74
CA ASP A 128 -2.19 31.22 -12.16
C ASP A 128 -2.31 31.19 -10.62
N GLY A 129 -1.59 30.27 -9.98
CA GLY A 129 -1.64 30.09 -8.53
C GLY A 129 -2.92 29.42 -7.98
N ALA A 130 -3.78 28.88 -8.83
CA ALA A 130 -4.97 28.12 -8.45
C ALA A 130 -4.92 26.67 -8.98
N TRP A 131 -5.69 25.78 -8.35
CA TRP A 131 -5.87 24.42 -8.85
C TRP A 131 -7.01 24.38 -9.86
N ARG A 132 -6.76 23.70 -10.98
CA ARG A 132 -7.77 23.26 -11.95
C ARG A 132 -7.75 21.75 -12.04
N GLU A 133 -8.81 21.16 -12.59
CA GLU A 133 -8.90 19.72 -12.77
C GLU A 133 -8.78 19.36 -14.26
N ILE A 134 -8.07 18.27 -14.53
CA ILE A 134 -7.92 17.68 -15.87
C ILE A 134 -8.93 16.55 -16.01
N TYR A 135 -9.85 16.70 -16.95
CA TYR A 135 -10.91 15.75 -17.29
C TYR A 135 -10.59 15.00 -18.58
N ALA A 136 -11.21 13.83 -18.73
CA ALA A 136 -11.34 13.19 -20.04
C ALA A 136 -12.45 13.90 -20.84
N GLY A 137 -12.07 14.67 -21.85
CA GLY A 137 -12.98 15.32 -22.80
C GLY A 137 -13.03 14.59 -24.14
N LEU A 138 -13.96 15.01 -25.00
CA LEU A 138 -14.13 14.48 -26.35
C LEU A 138 -14.06 15.62 -27.37
N GLU A 139 -12.99 15.64 -28.16
CA GLU A 139 -12.79 16.61 -29.23
C GLU A 139 -12.71 15.90 -30.58
N LYS A 140 -13.56 16.29 -31.54
CA LYS A 140 -13.61 15.68 -32.89
C LYS A 140 -13.76 14.15 -32.89
N GLY A 141 -14.35 13.57 -31.84
CA GLY A 141 -14.53 12.14 -31.69
C GLY A 141 -13.35 11.40 -31.05
N GLU A 142 -12.31 12.10 -30.62
CA GLU A 142 -11.14 11.54 -29.93
C GLU A 142 -11.12 11.98 -28.45
N LEU A 143 -10.77 11.06 -27.56
CA LEU A 143 -10.61 11.36 -26.14
C LEU A 143 -9.32 12.16 -25.92
N CYS A 144 -9.41 13.22 -25.12
CA CYS A 144 -8.30 14.11 -24.82
C CYS A 144 -8.41 14.66 -23.38
N ASP A 145 -7.32 15.26 -22.91
CA ASP A 145 -7.30 15.98 -21.64
C ASP A 145 -7.92 17.37 -21.81
N VAL A 146 -8.87 17.72 -20.95
CA VAL A 146 -9.51 19.04 -20.92
C VAL A 146 -9.44 19.63 -19.52
N GLU A 147 -8.88 20.83 -19.40
CA GLU A 147 -8.79 21.56 -18.13
C GLU A 147 -10.09 22.32 -17.82
N ALA A 148 -10.71 22.04 -16.67
CA ALA A 148 -11.90 22.76 -16.21
C ALA A 148 -11.78 23.22 -14.74
N ALA A 149 -12.84 23.85 -14.21
CA ALA A 149 -12.92 24.15 -12.78
C ALA A 149 -12.91 22.85 -11.96
N LEU A 150 -12.62 22.96 -10.65
CA LEU A 150 -12.67 21.80 -9.76
C LEU A 150 -14.09 21.24 -9.68
N SER A 151 -14.21 19.91 -9.67
CA SER A 151 -15.50 19.22 -9.46
C SER A 151 -16.02 19.39 -8.03
N ASP A 152 -15.12 19.55 -7.06
CA ASP A 152 -15.39 19.95 -5.68
C ASP A 152 -14.29 20.93 -5.26
N GLU A 153 -14.65 22.17 -4.93
CA GLU A 153 -13.70 23.20 -4.47
C GLU A 153 -12.91 22.78 -3.21
N ARG A 154 -13.43 21.80 -2.44
CA ARG A 154 -12.75 21.26 -1.26
C ARG A 154 -11.81 20.09 -1.58
N LEU A 155 -11.73 19.64 -2.84
CA LEU A 155 -10.91 18.50 -3.23
C LEU A 155 -9.43 18.68 -2.87
N PRO A 156 -8.78 19.84 -3.15
CA PRO A 156 -7.40 20.04 -2.74
C PRO A 156 -7.22 19.98 -1.22
N ALA A 157 -8.10 20.63 -0.46
CA ALA A 157 -8.12 20.61 1.01
C ALA A 157 -8.22 19.18 1.57
N ARG A 158 -9.19 18.40 1.09
CA ARG A 158 -9.44 17.01 1.52
C ARG A 158 -8.28 16.06 1.21
N CYS A 159 -7.47 16.40 0.22
CA CYS A 159 -6.29 15.63 -0.16
C CYS A 159 -4.98 16.20 0.41
N GLY A 160 -5.04 17.23 1.26
CA GLY A 160 -3.87 17.88 1.85
C GLY A 160 -3.00 18.65 0.85
N LEU A 161 -3.56 19.01 -0.31
CA LEU A 161 -2.91 19.75 -1.39
C LEU A 161 -3.10 21.27 -1.26
N ASP A 162 -3.92 21.70 -0.30
CA ASP A 162 -4.04 23.10 0.08
C ASP A 162 -2.73 23.62 0.64
N GLY A 163 -2.28 24.77 0.13
CA GLY A 163 -1.01 25.38 0.54
C GLY A 163 0.24 24.74 -0.07
N LEU A 164 0.11 23.69 -0.89
CA LEU A 164 1.24 23.12 -1.63
C LEU A 164 1.83 24.16 -2.58
N ASN A 165 3.10 24.51 -2.37
CA ASN A 165 3.79 25.52 -3.17
C ASN A 165 4.54 24.88 -4.33
N VAL A 166 3.84 24.69 -5.44
CA VAL A 166 4.41 24.17 -6.70
C VAL A 166 4.29 25.19 -7.82
N PRO A 167 5.22 25.19 -8.80
CA PRO A 167 5.13 26.06 -9.97
C PRO A 167 3.84 25.80 -10.78
N ASP A 168 3.34 26.85 -11.45
CA ASP A 168 2.33 26.71 -12.50
C ASP A 168 2.80 25.68 -13.56
N GLY A 169 1.87 24.88 -14.07
CA GLY A 169 2.21 23.75 -14.92
C GLY A 169 2.37 22.42 -14.19
N THR A 170 2.49 22.42 -12.86
CA THR A 170 2.63 21.19 -12.08
C THR A 170 1.30 20.42 -12.04
N GLU A 171 1.36 19.14 -12.41
CA GLU A 171 0.26 18.19 -12.25
C GLU A 171 0.44 17.36 -10.96
N VAL A 172 -0.65 17.08 -10.25
CA VAL A 172 -0.68 16.22 -9.06
C VAL A 172 -1.91 15.32 -9.05
N GLU A 173 -1.82 14.19 -8.38
CA GLU A 173 -2.93 13.24 -8.20
C GLU A 173 -3.60 13.43 -6.83
N ALA A 174 -4.90 13.70 -6.83
CA ALA A 174 -5.71 13.88 -5.62
C ALA A 174 -6.59 12.64 -5.37
N ARG A 175 -6.44 11.98 -4.21
CA ARG A 175 -7.17 10.75 -3.85
C ARG A 175 -8.16 10.99 -2.71
N PRO A 176 -9.39 11.43 -2.98
CA PRO A 176 -10.37 11.74 -1.93
C PRO A 176 -10.91 10.50 -1.19
N ALA A 177 -10.62 9.29 -1.69
CA ALA A 177 -11.05 8.03 -1.09
C ALA A 177 -10.18 7.56 0.08
N VAL A 178 -8.95 8.08 0.24
CA VAL A 178 -8.02 7.63 1.29
C VAL A 178 -8.62 7.75 2.69
N PRO A 179 -9.23 8.90 3.10
CA PRO A 179 -9.86 9.01 4.42
C PRO A 179 -10.92 7.94 4.66
N ALA A 180 -11.82 7.70 3.71
CA ALA A 180 -12.89 6.71 3.84
C ALA A 180 -12.34 5.28 4.01
N VAL A 181 -11.22 4.93 3.36
CA VAL A 181 -10.56 3.64 3.58
C VAL A 181 -10.08 3.50 5.02
N TYR A 182 -9.50 4.56 5.60
CA TYR A 182 -9.06 4.55 6.99
C TYR A 182 -10.23 4.54 7.98
N GLU A 183 -11.33 5.26 7.70
CA GLU A 183 -12.58 5.20 8.46
C GLU A 183 -13.12 3.75 8.48
N ASP A 184 -13.13 3.07 7.32
CA ASP A 184 -13.55 1.67 7.22
C ASP A 184 -12.64 0.72 8.01
N ILE A 185 -11.33 0.95 7.99
CA ILE A 185 -10.39 0.19 8.82
C ILE A 185 -10.66 0.46 10.30
N ALA A 186 -10.82 1.73 10.69
CA ALA A 186 -11.00 2.15 12.09
C ALA A 186 -12.30 1.66 12.71
N ALA A 187 -13.36 1.53 11.90
CA ALA A 187 -14.63 0.96 12.31
C ALA A 187 -14.52 -0.52 12.72
N ARG A 188 -13.47 -1.23 12.27
CA ARG A 188 -13.30 -2.68 12.47
C ARG A 188 -12.07 -3.02 13.31
N LEU A 189 -10.93 -2.40 13.04
CA LEU A 189 -9.67 -2.63 13.74
C LEU A 189 -9.62 -1.77 15.02
N SER A 190 -10.09 -2.37 16.11
CA SER A 190 -10.15 -1.74 17.43
C SER A 190 -8.75 -1.54 18.04
N ARG A 191 -7.83 -2.46 17.73
CA ARG A 191 -6.47 -2.50 18.26
C ARG A 191 -5.57 -3.31 17.34
N GLY A 192 -4.38 -2.81 17.04
CA GLY A 192 -3.46 -3.50 16.15
C GLY A 192 -2.72 -2.58 15.20
N TYR A 193 -2.46 -3.09 14.01
CA TYR A 193 -1.48 -2.52 13.08
C TYR A 193 -2.06 -2.35 11.67
N ILE A 194 -1.58 -1.34 10.96
CA ILE A 194 -1.74 -1.18 9.52
C ILE A 194 -0.34 -1.19 8.91
N ILE A 195 -0.13 -2.00 7.87
CA ILE A 195 1.09 -1.97 7.05
C ILE A 195 0.69 -1.71 5.61
N SER A 196 1.21 -0.63 5.04
CA SER A 196 1.04 -0.29 3.64
C SER A 196 2.37 -0.24 2.93
N VAL A 197 2.52 -1.09 1.92
CA VAL A 197 3.68 -1.14 1.03
C VAL A 197 3.27 -0.67 -0.35
N ASP A 198 3.82 0.46 -0.78
CA ASP A 198 3.45 1.06 -2.06
C ASP A 198 4.58 1.93 -2.61
N TYR A 199 4.54 2.28 -3.88
CA TYR A 199 5.48 3.25 -4.43
C TYR A 199 4.95 4.67 -4.24
N GLY A 200 5.86 5.58 -3.94
CA GLY A 200 5.52 6.98 -3.79
C GLY A 200 6.45 7.73 -2.89
N SER A 201 5.94 8.76 -2.22
CA SER A 201 6.78 9.66 -1.43
C SER A 201 5.97 10.45 -0.39
N PRO A 202 6.63 11.06 0.60
CA PRO A 202 6.00 12.11 1.40
C PRO A 202 5.57 13.29 0.52
N ARG A 203 4.45 13.94 0.85
CA ARG A 203 3.93 15.09 0.09
C ARG A 203 4.96 16.20 -0.14
N ALA A 204 5.83 16.45 0.85
CA ALA A 204 6.90 17.44 0.76
C ALA A 204 7.97 17.14 -0.33
N ALA A 205 7.93 15.97 -0.98
CA ALA A 205 8.73 15.69 -2.17
C ALA A 205 8.19 16.40 -3.42
N LEU A 206 6.87 16.64 -3.49
CA LEU A 206 6.23 17.34 -4.61
C LEU A 206 6.74 18.77 -4.77
N GLU A 207 7.05 19.46 -3.68
CA GLU A 207 7.60 20.83 -3.72
C GLU A 207 9.09 20.85 -4.10
N ARG A 208 9.86 19.82 -3.70
CA ARG A 208 11.31 19.74 -3.96
C ARG A 208 11.63 19.35 -5.39
N ALA A 209 10.80 18.48 -5.96
CA ALA A 209 10.93 18.01 -7.34
C ALA A 209 9.55 17.97 -8.02
N PRO A 210 8.95 19.13 -8.30
CA PRO A 210 7.66 19.21 -8.97
C PRO A 210 7.71 18.51 -10.33
N ARG A 211 6.64 17.78 -10.66
CA ARG A 211 6.52 17.07 -11.94
C ARG A 211 5.46 17.73 -12.81
N THR A 212 5.82 18.01 -14.05
CA THR A 212 4.93 18.66 -15.02
C THR A 212 3.76 17.76 -15.45
N ARG A 213 3.88 16.43 -15.32
CA ARG A 213 2.83 15.46 -15.63
C ARG A 213 2.44 14.58 -14.43
N GLY A 214 2.76 15.04 -13.23
CA GLY A 214 2.53 14.25 -12.03
C GLY A 214 3.31 12.94 -12.04
N THR A 215 2.72 11.92 -11.46
CA THR A 215 3.33 10.59 -11.28
C THR A 215 2.55 9.47 -11.93
N TRP A 216 1.32 9.75 -12.38
CA TRP A 216 0.44 8.77 -12.97
C TRP A 216 1.03 8.16 -14.24
N ARG A 217 0.76 6.87 -14.45
CA ARG A 217 1.27 6.07 -15.58
C ARG A 217 0.24 5.03 -15.97
N CYS A 218 0.33 4.60 -17.23
CA CYS A 218 -0.43 3.46 -17.71
C CYS A 218 0.49 2.35 -18.18
N PHE A 219 0.08 1.10 -17.97
CA PHE A 219 0.84 -0.07 -18.38
C PHE A 219 -0.03 -1.02 -19.20
N HIS A 220 0.51 -1.50 -20.32
CA HIS A 220 -0.12 -2.51 -21.16
C HIS A 220 0.93 -3.56 -21.54
N GLU A 221 0.66 -4.82 -21.24
CA GLU A 221 1.55 -5.96 -21.48
C GLU A 221 2.97 -5.76 -20.93
N HIS A 222 3.06 -5.29 -19.68
CA HIS A 222 4.32 -4.99 -18.96
C HIS A 222 5.16 -3.86 -19.59
N ARG A 223 4.57 -3.00 -20.42
CA ARG A 223 5.23 -1.83 -21.00
C ARG A 223 4.48 -0.56 -20.63
N LEU A 224 5.23 0.53 -20.48
CA LEU A 224 4.64 1.85 -20.35
C LEU A 224 3.80 2.12 -21.61
N SER A 225 2.54 2.46 -21.41
CA SER A 225 1.58 2.74 -22.48
C SER A 225 1.71 4.19 -22.99
N ASP A 226 1.26 4.43 -24.22
CA ASP A 226 1.36 5.71 -24.93
C ASP A 226 0.37 6.78 -24.42
N GLY A 227 -0.48 6.47 -23.45
CA GLY A 227 -1.35 7.46 -22.78
C GLY A 227 -2.58 6.85 -22.11
N ALA A 228 -3.35 7.69 -21.42
CA ALA A 228 -4.54 7.27 -20.67
C ALA A 228 -5.65 6.63 -21.54
N TYR A 229 -5.71 6.98 -22.82
CA TYR A 229 -6.82 6.61 -23.72
C TYR A 229 -6.47 5.51 -24.73
N ALA A 230 -5.24 4.98 -24.72
CA ALA A 230 -4.76 4.04 -25.74
C ALA A 230 -5.48 2.68 -25.71
N HIS A 231 -5.68 2.11 -24.52
CA HIS A 231 -6.30 0.79 -24.35
C HIS A 231 -7.29 0.79 -23.17
N ILE A 232 -8.36 1.58 -23.27
CA ILE A 232 -9.37 1.72 -22.19
C ILE A 232 -9.92 0.35 -21.78
N GLY A 233 -9.83 0.04 -20.48
CA GLY A 233 -10.23 -1.25 -19.91
C GLY A 233 -9.26 -2.42 -20.20
N GLY A 234 -8.24 -2.20 -21.04
CA GLY A 234 -7.20 -3.17 -21.38
C GLY A 234 -5.80 -2.77 -20.90
N GLN A 235 -5.64 -1.63 -20.22
CA GLN A 235 -4.40 -1.19 -19.59
C GLN A 235 -4.65 -0.90 -18.11
N ASP A 236 -3.59 -1.03 -17.32
CA ASP A 236 -3.57 -0.58 -15.94
C ASP A 236 -3.28 0.93 -15.86
N MET A 237 -3.76 1.59 -14.82
CA MET A 237 -3.53 3.02 -14.56
C MET A 237 -3.28 3.22 -13.08
N THR A 238 -2.13 3.81 -12.77
CA THR A 238 -1.68 3.95 -11.40
C THR A 238 -0.97 5.27 -11.17
N ALA A 239 -0.79 5.68 -9.92
CA ALA A 239 -0.06 6.89 -9.55
C ALA A 239 0.68 6.73 -8.21
N ASP A 240 1.77 7.49 -8.02
CA ASP A 240 2.58 7.42 -6.79
C ASP A 240 1.73 7.83 -5.57
N VAL A 241 1.85 7.05 -4.50
CA VAL A 241 1.14 7.27 -3.24
C VAL A 241 1.72 8.44 -2.47
N ASP A 242 0.83 9.32 -1.98
CA ASP A 242 1.17 10.34 -1.00
C ASP A 242 1.12 9.73 0.41
N PHE A 243 2.28 9.30 0.92
CA PHE A 243 2.37 8.70 2.25
C PHE A 243 2.09 9.68 3.39
N THR A 244 2.16 11.00 3.15
CA THR A 244 1.72 11.98 4.14
C THR A 244 0.20 11.91 4.28
N GLN A 245 -0.54 11.77 3.17
CA GLN A 245 -2.00 11.61 3.21
C GLN A 245 -2.43 10.35 3.99
N LEU A 246 -1.73 9.23 3.79
CA LEU A 246 -1.99 7.98 4.51
C LEU A 246 -1.74 8.14 6.03
N ALA A 247 -0.62 8.77 6.39
CA ALA A 247 -0.29 9.04 7.80
C ALA A 247 -1.30 9.97 8.47
N GLU A 248 -1.72 11.04 7.78
CA GLU A 248 -2.76 11.97 8.26
C GLU A 248 -4.12 11.28 8.43
N ALA A 249 -4.54 10.49 7.43
CA ALA A 249 -5.81 9.76 7.47
C ALA A 249 -5.85 8.75 8.62
N GLY A 250 -4.79 7.98 8.82
CA GLY A 250 -4.75 7.07 9.97
C GLY A 250 -4.64 7.79 11.30
N ALA A 251 -3.86 8.88 11.41
CA ALA A 251 -3.77 9.65 12.64
C ALA A 251 -5.14 10.25 13.05
N ALA A 252 -5.95 10.70 12.07
CA ALA A 252 -7.31 11.17 12.31
C ALA A 252 -8.21 10.09 12.95
N GLU A 253 -7.96 8.82 12.63
CA GLU A 253 -8.69 7.66 13.14
C GLU A 253 -8.02 6.96 14.35
N GLY A 254 -6.97 7.57 14.91
CA GLY A 254 -6.23 7.05 16.07
C GLY A 254 -5.18 5.98 15.76
N PHE A 255 -4.71 5.90 14.51
CA PHE A 255 -3.58 5.10 14.08
C PHE A 255 -2.32 5.95 13.95
N ASP A 256 -1.46 5.88 14.97
CA ASP A 256 -0.19 6.61 14.99
C ASP A 256 0.78 6.04 13.95
N PRO A 257 1.43 6.88 13.11
CA PRO A 257 2.54 6.43 12.27
C PRO A 257 3.77 6.11 13.12
N LYS A 258 4.05 4.82 13.29
CA LYS A 258 5.14 4.33 14.13
C LYS A 258 6.42 4.10 13.33
N LEU A 259 6.34 3.70 12.07
CA LEU A 259 7.51 3.45 11.22
C LEU A 259 7.23 3.84 9.77
N PHE A 260 8.19 4.53 9.14
CA PHE A 260 8.18 4.81 7.71
C PHE A 260 9.59 4.66 7.14
N CYS A 261 9.79 3.75 6.20
CA CYS A 261 11.09 3.53 5.58
C CYS A 261 10.96 2.96 4.16
N SER A 262 12.07 2.86 3.42
CA SER A 262 12.04 2.18 2.12
C SER A 262 11.84 0.67 2.32
N GLN A 263 11.25 0.01 1.32
CA GLN A 263 10.98 -1.44 1.38
C GLN A 263 12.27 -2.23 1.61
N GLY A 264 13.38 -1.84 0.96
CA GLY A 264 14.66 -2.51 1.15
C GLY A 264 15.14 -2.45 2.61
N ILE A 265 14.99 -1.30 3.25
CA ILE A 265 15.29 -1.13 4.68
C ILE A 265 14.36 -2.00 5.53
N PHE A 266 13.05 -1.95 5.30
CA PHE A 266 12.10 -2.76 6.05
C PHE A 266 12.41 -4.26 5.95
N LEU A 267 12.55 -4.79 4.73
CA LEU A 267 12.76 -6.22 4.49
C LEU A 267 14.12 -6.72 4.98
N SER A 268 15.18 -5.91 4.90
CA SER A 268 16.51 -6.29 5.38
C SER A 268 16.56 -6.46 6.90
N HIS A 269 15.83 -5.64 7.65
CA HIS A 269 15.76 -5.74 9.10
C HIS A 269 14.71 -6.76 9.54
N ALA A 270 13.46 -6.61 9.10
CA ALA A 270 12.37 -7.49 9.52
C ALA A 270 12.53 -8.93 9.02
N GLY A 271 13.18 -9.10 7.86
CA GLY A 271 13.43 -10.38 7.22
C GLY A 271 14.79 -11.00 7.50
N ARG A 272 15.61 -10.40 8.37
CA ARG A 272 17.01 -10.78 8.56
C ARG A 272 17.21 -12.28 8.77
N ALA A 273 16.47 -12.87 9.72
CA ALA A 273 16.58 -14.28 10.03
C ALA A 273 16.18 -15.19 8.85
N VAL A 274 15.12 -14.83 8.11
CA VAL A 274 14.66 -15.56 6.92
C VAL A 274 15.72 -15.50 5.81
N ILE A 275 16.28 -14.32 5.57
CA ILE A 275 17.30 -14.09 4.55
C ILE A 275 18.58 -14.87 4.89
N GLU A 276 19.09 -14.75 6.11
CA GLU A 276 20.30 -15.45 6.57
C GLU A 276 20.13 -16.97 6.46
N LYS A 277 19.00 -17.51 6.94
CA LYS A 277 18.69 -18.94 6.82
C LYS A 277 18.60 -19.39 5.36
N GLY A 278 17.95 -18.60 4.51
CA GLY A 278 17.80 -18.90 3.09
C GLY A 278 19.15 -18.92 2.35
N LEU A 279 20.04 -17.97 2.65
CA LEU A 279 21.39 -17.88 2.07
C LEU A 279 22.31 -19.01 2.55
N ALA A 280 22.01 -19.62 3.71
CA ALA A 280 22.71 -20.81 4.21
C ALA A 280 22.13 -22.14 3.68
N SER A 281 21.05 -22.10 2.88
CA SER A 281 20.37 -23.29 2.37
C SER A 281 20.86 -23.72 0.97
N PRO A 282 20.49 -24.91 0.47
CA PRO A 282 20.74 -25.30 -0.92
C PRO A 282 20.10 -24.35 -1.95
N GLU A 283 19.09 -23.56 -1.56
CA GLU A 283 18.40 -22.60 -2.43
C GLU A 283 19.04 -21.20 -2.43
N LYS A 284 20.25 -21.06 -1.87
CA LYS A 284 20.94 -19.77 -1.67
C LYS A 284 20.96 -18.86 -2.92
N ASP A 285 21.15 -19.42 -4.11
CA ASP A 285 21.24 -18.62 -5.34
C ASP A 285 19.88 -18.02 -5.73
N ASN A 286 18.80 -18.78 -5.50
CA ASN A 286 17.43 -18.29 -5.68
C ASN A 286 17.10 -17.20 -4.64
N VAL A 287 17.49 -17.40 -3.39
CA VAL A 287 17.31 -16.40 -2.32
C VAL A 287 18.11 -15.14 -2.63
N ALA A 288 19.37 -15.25 -3.03
CA ALA A 288 20.23 -14.11 -3.37
C ALA A 288 19.65 -13.29 -4.54
N ARG A 289 19.07 -13.94 -5.55
CA ARG A 289 18.36 -13.27 -6.65
C ARG A 289 17.15 -12.49 -6.14
N GLN A 290 16.33 -13.09 -5.28
CA GLN A 290 15.15 -12.44 -4.71
C GLN A 290 15.54 -11.26 -3.80
N VAL A 291 16.58 -11.42 -2.97
CA VAL A 291 17.17 -10.35 -2.15
C VAL A 291 17.58 -9.18 -3.04
N ARG A 292 18.32 -9.43 -4.12
CA ARG A 292 18.72 -8.37 -5.04
C ARG A 292 17.51 -7.65 -5.63
N GLN A 293 16.48 -8.37 -6.06
CA GLN A 293 15.32 -7.75 -6.68
C GLN A 293 14.48 -6.93 -5.67
N LEU A 294 14.28 -7.44 -4.45
CA LEU A 294 13.41 -6.83 -3.44
C LEU A 294 14.09 -5.69 -2.67
N LEU A 295 15.39 -5.80 -2.39
CA LEU A 295 16.11 -4.90 -1.48
C LEU A 295 17.04 -3.92 -2.20
N HIS A 296 17.50 -4.21 -3.43
CA HIS A 296 18.47 -3.34 -4.09
C HIS A 296 17.85 -2.00 -4.50
N PRO A 297 18.54 -0.85 -4.28
CA PRO A 297 18.05 0.48 -4.64
C PRO A 297 17.63 0.61 -6.11
N ASP A 298 18.44 0.07 -7.03
CA ASP A 298 18.17 0.11 -8.48
C ASP A 298 17.01 -0.80 -8.93
N ALA A 299 16.49 -1.64 -8.02
CA ALA A 299 15.35 -2.51 -8.26
C ALA A 299 14.12 -1.99 -7.49
N MET A 300 13.56 -2.78 -6.58
CA MET A 300 12.37 -2.39 -5.80
C MET A 300 12.71 -1.68 -4.49
N GLY A 301 13.97 -1.77 -4.03
CA GLY A 301 14.35 -1.44 -2.65
C GLY A 301 14.10 0.00 -2.22
N GLU A 302 14.35 0.97 -3.10
CA GLU A 302 14.14 2.41 -2.84
C GLU A 302 12.93 3.00 -3.59
N ARG A 303 12.28 2.21 -4.46
CA ARG A 303 11.05 2.63 -5.17
C ARG A 303 9.81 2.47 -4.30
N PHE A 304 9.79 1.41 -3.50
CA PHE A 304 8.70 1.10 -2.58
C PHE A 304 9.01 1.63 -1.18
N TRP A 305 7.96 2.05 -0.50
CA TRP A 305 8.00 2.50 0.88
C TRP A 305 7.03 1.66 1.72
N CYS A 306 7.40 1.48 2.98
CA CYS A 306 6.59 0.80 3.98
C CYS A 306 6.18 1.84 5.03
N LEU A 307 4.88 2.05 5.19
CA LEU A 307 4.29 2.79 6.31
C LEU A 307 3.62 1.80 7.25
N LEU A 308 4.01 1.86 8.52
CA LEU A 308 3.45 1.04 9.57
C LEU A 308 2.85 1.93 10.65
N GLN A 309 1.55 1.75 10.89
CA GLN A 309 0.77 2.50 11.86
C GLN A 309 0.21 1.57 12.93
N ALA A 310 -0.06 2.10 14.12
CA ALA A 310 -0.57 1.30 15.23
C ALA A 310 -1.66 2.05 16.02
N ARG A 311 -2.64 1.29 16.53
CA ARG A 311 -3.72 1.78 17.39
C ARG A 311 -3.80 0.92 18.65
N SER A 312 -3.83 1.56 19.81
CA SER A 312 -3.93 0.89 21.12
C SER A 312 -2.86 -0.19 21.36
N THR A 313 -1.68 -0.01 20.76
CA THR A 313 -0.52 -0.91 20.86
C THR A 313 0.76 -0.20 20.38
N ASP A 314 1.91 -0.79 20.69
CA ASP A 314 3.22 -0.36 20.19
C ASP A 314 3.83 -1.40 19.25
N LEU A 315 4.92 -1.02 18.59
CA LEU A 315 5.65 -1.95 17.72
C LEU A 315 6.44 -2.97 18.53
N PRO A 316 6.65 -4.18 17.99
CA PRO A 316 7.55 -5.14 18.59
C PRO A 316 8.94 -4.53 18.80
N ALA A 317 9.62 -4.90 19.89
CA ALA A 317 10.97 -4.40 20.18
C ALA A 317 11.97 -4.70 19.05
N SER A 318 11.75 -5.79 18.30
CA SER A 318 12.55 -6.16 17.11
C SER A 318 12.50 -5.11 15.99
N PHE A 319 11.55 -4.17 16.01
CA PHE A 319 11.39 -3.15 14.98
C PHE A 319 12.12 -1.84 15.37
N SER A 320 12.66 -1.74 16.59
CA SER A 320 13.34 -0.53 17.09
C SER A 320 14.61 -0.17 16.33
N GLU A 321 15.28 -1.16 15.74
CA GLU A 321 16.51 -0.95 14.95
C GLU A 321 16.23 -0.54 13.51
N ILE A 322 14.97 -0.55 13.06
CA ILE A 322 14.63 -0.20 11.68
C ILE A 322 14.77 1.32 11.52
N PRO A 323 15.62 1.82 10.61
CA PRO A 323 15.76 3.24 10.34
C PRO A 323 14.41 3.89 10.03
N ASN A 324 13.96 4.78 10.93
CA ASN A 324 12.64 5.38 10.88
C ASN A 324 12.67 6.79 10.29
N ARG A 325 11.85 7.04 9.28
CA ARG A 325 11.71 8.31 8.57
C ARG A 325 10.32 8.94 8.74
N THR A 326 9.54 8.55 9.75
CA THR A 326 8.19 9.11 10.03
C THR A 326 8.18 10.63 10.14
N ALA A 327 9.26 11.24 10.63
CA ALA A 327 9.43 12.71 10.68
C ALA A 327 9.38 13.40 9.30
N ARG A 328 9.42 12.64 8.20
CA ARG A 328 9.21 13.16 6.84
C ARG A 328 7.74 13.24 6.44
N LEU A 329 6.85 12.50 7.12
CA LEU A 329 5.43 12.41 6.76
C LEU A 329 4.61 13.48 7.45
N LEU A 330 4.70 13.54 8.77
CA LEU A 330 4.01 14.54 9.58
C LEU A 330 5.03 15.61 10.00
N PRO A 331 4.76 16.91 9.78
CA PRO A 331 5.58 17.94 10.38
C PRO A 331 5.59 17.73 11.90
N ALA A 332 6.75 17.87 12.54
CA ALA A 332 6.85 17.79 13.99
C ALA A 332 5.84 18.76 14.62
N ASP A 333 5.06 18.27 15.60
CA ASP A 333 4.11 19.09 16.36
C ASP A 333 4.81 20.41 16.73
N PRO A 334 4.27 21.58 16.34
CA PRO A 334 4.84 22.86 16.73
C PRO A 334 5.08 22.98 18.24
N LYS A 335 4.34 22.22 19.06
CA LYS A 335 4.50 22.18 20.53
C LYS A 335 5.76 21.44 21.01
N LEU A 336 6.38 20.61 20.18
CA LEU A 336 7.62 19.87 20.52
C LEU A 336 8.90 20.66 20.24
N LYS A 337 8.83 21.88 19.69
CA LYS A 337 10.01 22.75 19.49
C LYS A 337 10.45 23.51 20.74
N ASN A 338 9.68 23.46 21.84
CA ASN A 338 9.95 24.20 23.07
C ASN A 338 10.02 23.29 24.32
N ALA A 339 10.38 22.02 24.18
CA ALA A 339 10.61 21.11 25.31
C ALA A 339 12.11 20.79 25.45
#